data_AF-A0A7C0ZZJ1-F1
#
_entry.id   AF-A0A7C0ZZJ1-F1
#
_cell.length_a   1.000
_cell.length_b   1.000
_cell.length_c   1.000
_cell.angle_alpha   90.00
_cell.angle_beta   90.00
_cell.angle_gamma   90.00
#
_symmetry.space_group_name_H-M   'P 1'
#
loop_
_entity.id
_entity.type
_entity.pdbx_description
1 polymer ?
#
loop_
_entity_poly.entity_id
_entity_poly.type
_entity_poly.pdbx_seq_one_letter_code
_entity_poly.pdbx_strand_id
1 'polypeptide(L)'
;MPVVEVPESLREWERVAAHSHITGLGLDGLKAKPVGDGMVGQCEAREAAGIIVRLVREGKFAGRAILIAGPPGTGKCVTGNTPILLGNGKVIRIKKLFDEARKDGEELINGDEIIVKPKKGIEVVSLDPATLKTKVEKVSYLYRQRVKNEILYTIKTSSGRRVTVTSMHPILTIKDGKVKFTKACELSCGMYVAIPRNYSINPNENVSIRKTSLKKCMRSLKRIEERLAEIEYARYLRACGTSYNSIAKMFKIDNETVRSWFTRCKFTFYNKFKQQDLFFVNESEYSRATPIKSFSVITPEFGEFMGFLISECDEYYNNKTNSYMIRFHNKSKELRERFKFLISSIFGIRPSESNCSKVPFVRVVSINLMNFLESIGYKTCRKSRDKTIPDLILTSNDNVIRSFLKAFFDGEASVYGRCIEVSTSSDDVANKLLYLLLRFGIVARLKAKKIGGKKYFRIIISGGEFLRRFKDKIGFGDVKKMEKLKKICNSKSSTNVDVVPEISTLLKA
;
A
#
# COMPACT_ATOMS: atom_id res chain seq x y z
N MET A 1 0.23 24.33 3.34
CA MET A 1 1.47 24.37 2.52
C MET A 1 1.19 25.14 1.24
N PRO A 2 2.15 25.95 0.72
CA PRO A 2 1.94 26.77 -0.46
C PRO A 2 1.75 25.94 -1.74
N VAL A 3 0.85 26.41 -2.61
CA VAL A 3 0.54 25.86 -3.93
C VAL A 3 1.53 26.35 -4.99
N VAL A 4 1.76 25.51 -6.01
CA VAL A 4 2.37 25.79 -7.31
C VAL A 4 1.41 25.25 -8.37
N GLU A 5 0.90 26.12 -9.22
CA GLU A 5 -0.06 25.78 -10.27
C GLU A 5 0.64 25.49 -11.59
N VAL A 6 0.18 24.47 -12.31
CA VAL A 6 0.50 24.25 -13.73
C VAL A 6 -0.80 23.90 -14.45
N PRO A 7 -1.36 24.78 -15.29
CA PRO A 7 -2.47 24.44 -16.17
C PRO A 7 -1.99 23.41 -17.21
N GLU A 8 -2.72 22.30 -17.37
CA GLU A 8 -2.50 21.34 -18.45
C GLU A 8 -3.77 21.26 -19.30
N SER A 9 -3.65 21.43 -20.62
CA SER A 9 -4.72 21.16 -21.57
C SER A 9 -4.60 19.72 -22.08
N LEU A 10 -5.57 18.87 -21.74
CA LEU A 10 -5.68 17.51 -22.27
C LEU A 10 -6.86 17.45 -23.25
N ARG A 11 -6.63 16.93 -24.46
CA ARG A 11 -7.67 16.82 -25.52
C ARG A 11 -8.82 15.90 -25.11
N GLU A 12 -8.57 14.79 -24.41
CA GLU A 12 -9.58 13.88 -23.86
C GLU A 12 -9.09 13.17 -22.58
N TRP A 13 -9.96 12.98 -21.58
CA TRP A 13 -9.64 12.21 -20.35
C TRP A 13 -10.90 11.73 -19.57
N GLU A 14 -10.71 10.84 -18.59
CA GLU A 14 -11.78 10.25 -17.75
C GLU A 14 -11.77 10.78 -16.31
N ARG A 15 -12.91 11.31 -15.87
CA ARG A 15 -13.13 11.77 -14.49
C ARG A 15 -13.76 10.67 -13.65
N VAL A 16 -13.32 10.53 -12.40
CA VAL A 16 -13.94 9.58 -11.45
C VAL A 16 -14.16 10.25 -10.10
N ALA A 17 -15.27 9.95 -9.41
CA ALA A 17 -15.61 10.47 -8.07
C ALA A 17 -16.25 9.41 -7.16
N ALA A 18 -16.23 9.62 -5.84
CA ALA A 18 -16.81 8.71 -4.83
C ALA A 18 -17.55 9.51 -3.72
N HIS A 19 -18.84 9.25 -3.46
CA HIS A 19 -19.69 10.06 -2.55
C HIS A 19 -20.67 9.26 -1.68
N SER A 20 -21.18 9.92 -0.63
CA SER A 20 -22.33 9.51 0.20
C SER A 20 -23.67 9.82 -0.50
N HIS A 21 -24.73 9.04 -0.23
CA HIS A 21 -26.08 9.26 -0.78
C HIS A 21 -26.69 10.60 -0.30
N ILE A 22 -27.32 11.36 -1.21
CA ILE A 22 -28.01 12.60 -0.88
C ILE A 22 -29.45 12.27 -0.49
N THR A 23 -29.83 12.58 0.75
CA THR A 23 -31.17 12.26 1.30
C THR A 23 -32.04 13.50 1.49
N GLY A 24 -31.51 14.69 1.21
CA GLY A 24 -32.15 15.96 1.51
C GLY A 24 -31.21 17.14 1.28
N LEU A 25 -31.65 18.34 1.68
CA LEU A 25 -30.89 19.58 1.52
C LEU A 25 -29.99 19.89 2.72
N GLY A 26 -30.07 19.13 3.83
CA GLY A 26 -29.24 19.30 5.02
C GLY A 26 -29.38 20.67 5.68
N LEU A 27 -30.60 21.20 5.73
CA LEU A 27 -30.91 22.51 6.28
C LEU A 27 -31.32 22.41 7.75
N ASP A 28 -31.00 23.44 8.52
CA ASP A 28 -31.60 23.76 9.81
C ASP A 28 -32.47 25.01 9.63
N GLY A 29 -33.79 24.81 9.57
CA GLY A 29 -34.71 25.79 9.00
C GLY A 29 -34.38 26.09 7.53
N LEU A 30 -33.97 27.32 7.22
CA LEU A 30 -33.52 27.73 5.88
C LEU A 30 -32.00 27.90 5.77
N LYS A 31 -31.22 27.60 6.82
CA LYS A 31 -29.77 27.69 6.79
C LYS A 31 -29.13 26.34 6.51
N ALA A 32 -28.17 26.28 5.59
CA ALA A 32 -27.50 25.05 5.26
C ALA A 32 -26.44 24.70 6.31
N LYS A 33 -26.51 23.48 6.85
CA LYS A 33 -25.40 22.92 7.63
C LYS A 33 -24.19 22.76 6.71
N PRO A 34 -22.95 23.03 7.19
CA PRO A 34 -21.72 22.81 6.40
C PRO A 34 -21.66 21.42 5.77
N VAL A 35 -22.18 20.41 6.48
CA VAL A 35 -22.51 19.07 5.98
C VAL A 35 -23.89 18.66 6.48
N GLY A 36 -24.72 18.14 5.60
CA GLY A 36 -26.03 17.61 5.96
C GLY A 36 -26.66 16.84 4.80
N ASP A 37 -27.38 15.76 5.12
CA ASP A 37 -28.12 14.91 4.17
C ASP A 37 -27.32 14.48 2.92
N GLY A 38 -26.03 14.16 3.10
CA GLY A 38 -25.16 13.71 2.01
C GLY A 38 -24.51 14.82 1.18
N MET A 39 -24.86 16.09 1.43
CA MET A 39 -24.27 17.27 0.80
C MET A 39 -23.12 17.86 1.64
N VAL A 40 -22.09 18.40 0.98
CA VAL A 40 -20.98 19.15 1.60
C VAL A 40 -20.80 20.46 0.85
N GLY A 41 -20.86 21.59 1.57
CA GLY A 41 -20.82 22.92 0.97
C GLY A 41 -22.11 23.25 0.21
N GLN A 42 -21.97 24.00 -0.90
CA GLN A 42 -23.07 24.46 -1.76
C GLN A 42 -24.19 25.17 -0.96
N CYS A 43 -23.82 25.93 0.08
CA CYS A 43 -24.76 26.46 1.06
C CYS A 43 -25.84 27.30 0.38
N GLU A 44 -25.46 28.29 -0.43
CA GLU A 44 -26.39 29.18 -1.12
C GLU A 44 -27.40 28.42 -2.00
N ALA A 45 -26.93 27.43 -2.77
CA ALA A 45 -27.80 26.62 -3.63
C ALA A 45 -28.77 25.76 -2.81
N ARG A 46 -28.31 25.20 -1.68
CA ARG A 46 -29.14 24.39 -0.78
C ARG A 46 -30.17 25.24 -0.04
N GLU A 47 -29.78 26.43 0.41
CA GLU A 47 -30.67 27.40 1.06
C GLU A 47 -31.74 27.90 0.08
N ALA A 48 -31.34 28.24 -1.15
CA ALA A 48 -32.27 28.62 -2.22
C ALA A 48 -33.25 27.48 -2.56
N ALA A 49 -32.76 26.26 -2.70
CA ALA A 49 -33.61 25.08 -2.90
C ALA A 49 -34.56 24.86 -1.70
N GLY A 50 -34.11 25.16 -0.48
CA GLY A 50 -34.92 25.09 0.74
C GLY A 50 -36.13 26.01 0.72
N ILE A 51 -35.97 27.23 0.21
CA ILE A 51 -37.07 28.18 0.02
C ILE A 51 -38.12 27.60 -0.92
N ILE A 52 -37.69 27.03 -2.05
CA ILE A 52 -38.58 26.41 -3.03
C ILE A 52 -39.31 25.21 -2.42
N VAL A 53 -38.60 24.31 -1.75
CA VAL A 53 -39.21 23.14 -1.06
C VAL A 53 -40.24 23.59 -0.03
N ARG A 54 -39.97 24.68 0.72
CA ARG A 54 -40.93 25.23 1.68
C ARG A 54 -42.18 25.79 0.98
N LEU A 55 -42.02 26.58 -0.09
CA LEU A 55 -43.14 27.13 -0.85
C LEU A 55 -44.03 26.03 -1.44
N VAL A 56 -43.43 24.94 -1.93
CA VAL A 56 -44.16 23.76 -2.41
C VAL A 56 -44.94 23.09 -1.29
N ARG A 57 -44.31 22.85 -0.13
CA ARG A 57 -44.98 22.24 1.04
C ARG A 57 -46.12 23.08 1.60
N GLU A 58 -46.00 24.39 1.54
CA GLU A 58 -47.05 25.34 1.96
C GLU A 58 -48.17 25.52 0.91
N GLY A 59 -48.10 24.85 -0.25
CA GLY A 59 -49.07 25.02 -1.33
C GLY A 59 -49.00 26.37 -2.04
N LYS A 60 -47.96 27.18 -1.78
CA LYS A 60 -47.79 28.55 -2.31
C LYS A 60 -46.99 28.59 -3.62
N PHE A 61 -46.77 27.43 -4.25
CA PHE A 61 -45.97 27.29 -5.46
C PHE A 61 -46.78 26.62 -6.58
N ALA A 62 -47.78 27.31 -7.12
CA ALA A 62 -48.64 26.82 -8.19
C ALA A 62 -48.12 27.23 -9.58
N GLY A 63 -47.94 26.24 -10.47
CA GLY A 63 -47.86 26.46 -11.93
C GLY A 63 -46.58 27.09 -12.49
N ARG A 64 -45.49 27.18 -11.72
CA ARG A 64 -44.21 27.74 -12.19
C ARG A 64 -43.16 26.65 -12.38
N ALA A 65 -42.49 26.64 -13.54
CA ALA A 65 -41.35 25.76 -13.78
C ALA A 65 -40.15 26.21 -12.92
N ILE A 66 -39.47 25.25 -12.29
CA ILE A 66 -38.22 25.50 -11.55
C ILE A 66 -37.07 25.07 -12.46
N LEU A 67 -36.25 26.02 -12.89
CA LEU A 67 -34.99 25.72 -13.56
C LEU A 67 -33.90 25.60 -12.49
N ILE A 68 -33.45 24.36 -12.24
CA ILE A 68 -32.25 24.11 -11.46
C ILE A 68 -31.09 24.02 -12.44
N ALA A 69 -30.33 25.10 -12.54
CA ALA A 69 -29.11 25.16 -13.36
C ALA A 69 -27.89 25.06 -12.46
N GLY A 70 -26.98 24.15 -12.80
CA GLY A 70 -25.71 23.97 -12.14
C GLY A 70 -24.70 23.31 -13.06
N PRO A 71 -23.39 23.45 -12.80
CA PRO A 71 -22.38 22.71 -13.55
C PRO A 71 -22.64 21.20 -13.43
N PRO A 72 -22.35 20.40 -14.48
CA PRO A 72 -22.59 18.97 -14.46
C PRO A 72 -21.79 18.28 -13.34
N GLY A 73 -22.47 17.40 -12.59
CA GLY A 73 -21.89 16.63 -11.48
C GLY A 73 -21.75 17.40 -10.17
N THR A 74 -21.17 16.75 -9.16
CA THR A 74 -20.98 17.32 -7.81
C THR A 74 -19.79 18.29 -7.71
N GLY A 75 -19.06 18.50 -8.81
CA GLY A 75 -17.82 19.27 -8.87
C GLY A 75 -16.60 18.57 -8.23
N LYS A 76 -16.74 17.37 -7.65
CA LYS A 76 -15.69 16.68 -6.86
C LYS A 76 -14.93 15.63 -7.66
N CYS A 77 -14.59 15.94 -8.90
CA CYS A 77 -13.98 15.01 -9.83
C CYS A 77 -12.45 15.06 -9.81
N VAL A 78 -11.80 13.91 -9.98
CA VAL A 78 -10.34 13.79 -10.11
C VAL A 78 -9.97 12.95 -11.35
N THR A 79 -8.72 13.03 -11.77
CA THR A 79 -8.22 12.15 -12.86
C THR A 79 -8.19 10.69 -12.43
N GLY A 80 -8.47 9.77 -13.36
CA GLY A 80 -8.49 8.33 -13.09
C GLY A 80 -7.20 7.73 -12.49
N ASN A 81 -6.06 8.40 -12.68
CA ASN A 81 -4.77 7.99 -12.12
C ASN A 81 -4.56 8.42 -10.65
N THR A 82 -5.47 9.21 -10.10
CA THR A 82 -5.36 9.72 -8.72
C THR A 82 -5.41 8.57 -7.72
N PRO A 83 -4.41 8.44 -6.84
CA PRO A 83 -4.43 7.44 -5.77
C PRO A 83 -5.44 7.83 -4.69
N ILE A 84 -6.22 6.86 -4.23
CA ILE A 84 -7.20 6.95 -3.15
C ILE A 84 -6.76 6.04 -2.01
N LEU A 85 -6.79 6.57 -0.80
CA LEU A 85 -6.52 5.84 0.44
C LEU A 85 -7.84 5.23 0.95
N LEU A 86 -7.93 3.91 0.91
CA LEU A 86 -9.07 3.17 1.43
C LEU A 86 -9.04 3.11 2.96
N GLY A 87 -10.20 2.85 3.56
CA GLY A 87 -10.39 2.75 5.01
C GLY A 87 -9.55 1.66 5.67
N ASN A 88 -9.11 0.66 4.90
CA ASN A 88 -8.19 -0.38 5.37
C ASN A 88 -6.71 -0.07 5.15
N GLY A 89 -6.34 1.13 4.67
CA GLY A 89 -4.96 1.54 4.40
C GLY A 89 -4.43 1.24 3.00
N LYS A 90 -5.14 0.44 2.19
CA LYS A 90 -4.75 0.20 0.80
C LYS A 90 -4.79 1.49 -0.02
N VAL A 91 -3.80 1.68 -0.88
CA VAL A 91 -3.74 2.80 -1.82
C VAL A 91 -3.99 2.28 -3.23
N ILE A 92 -5.07 2.73 -3.87
CA ILE A 92 -5.50 2.28 -5.20
C ILE A 92 -5.82 3.47 -6.09
N ARG A 93 -5.53 3.37 -7.40
CA ARG A 93 -5.97 4.40 -8.36
C ARG A 93 -7.48 4.37 -8.49
N ILE A 94 -8.12 5.55 -8.49
CA ILE A 94 -9.58 5.66 -8.49
C ILE A 94 -10.23 4.98 -9.72
N LYS A 95 -9.57 5.01 -10.90
CA LYS A 95 -10.03 4.27 -12.08
C LYS A 95 -10.11 2.77 -11.83
N LYS A 96 -9.06 2.20 -11.23
CA LYS A 96 -9.02 0.77 -10.90
C LYS A 96 -10.06 0.41 -9.84
N LEU A 97 -10.29 1.28 -8.85
CA LEU A 97 -11.34 1.10 -7.85
C LEU A 97 -12.73 1.07 -8.51
N PHE A 98 -13.00 1.99 -9.42
CA PHE A 98 -14.23 2.03 -10.22
C PHE A 98 -14.41 0.75 -11.03
N ASP A 99 -13.39 0.33 -11.78
CA ASP A 99 -13.45 -0.86 -12.62
C ASP A 99 -13.61 -2.16 -11.79
N GLU A 100 -13.09 -2.21 -10.56
CA GLU A 100 -13.32 -3.33 -9.63
C GLU A 100 -14.74 -3.34 -9.08
N ALA A 101 -15.27 -2.18 -8.67
CA ALA A 101 -16.64 -2.05 -8.15
C ALA A 101 -17.72 -2.32 -9.21
N ARG A 102 -17.44 -1.97 -10.48
CA ARG A 102 -18.36 -2.19 -11.60
C ARG A 102 -18.62 -3.67 -11.90
N LYS A 103 -17.68 -4.57 -11.54
CA LYS A 103 -17.81 -6.01 -11.85
C LYS A 103 -18.95 -6.69 -11.11
N ASP A 104 -19.26 -6.22 -9.90
CA ASP A 104 -20.29 -6.82 -9.03
C ASP A 104 -21.30 -5.80 -8.46
N GLY A 105 -21.16 -4.51 -8.77
CA GLY A 105 -22.05 -3.43 -8.35
C GLY A 105 -23.25 -3.18 -9.28
N GLU A 106 -24.22 -2.42 -8.77
CA GLU A 106 -25.38 -1.96 -9.55
C GLU A 106 -24.97 -0.76 -10.40
N GLU A 107 -25.11 -0.87 -11.72
CA GLU A 107 -24.74 0.17 -12.68
C GLU A 107 -25.96 0.95 -13.15
N LEU A 108 -25.82 2.27 -13.18
CA LEU A 108 -26.77 3.21 -13.75
C LEU A 108 -26.02 4.07 -14.78
N ILE A 109 -26.53 4.12 -16.01
CA ILE A 109 -25.98 4.93 -17.08
C ILE A 109 -26.92 6.11 -17.32
N ASN A 110 -26.38 7.32 -17.29
CA ASN A 110 -27.10 8.55 -17.58
C ASN A 110 -26.31 9.39 -18.58
N GLY A 111 -26.63 9.26 -19.87
CA GLY A 111 -25.85 9.88 -20.95
C GLY A 111 -24.39 9.41 -20.94
N ASP A 112 -23.45 10.36 -20.80
CA ASP A 112 -22.00 10.10 -20.74
C ASP A 112 -21.47 9.78 -19.33
N GLU A 113 -22.35 9.70 -18.33
CA GLU A 113 -22.02 9.38 -16.95
C GLU A 113 -22.42 7.95 -16.60
N ILE A 114 -21.47 7.22 -15.98
CA ILE A 114 -21.67 5.88 -15.45
C ILE A 114 -21.56 5.96 -13.93
N ILE A 115 -22.62 5.54 -13.25
CA ILE A 115 -22.73 5.52 -11.80
C ILE A 115 -22.75 4.07 -11.35
N VAL A 116 -21.91 3.73 -10.39
CA VAL A 116 -21.81 2.38 -9.82
C VAL A 116 -22.08 2.47 -8.32
N LYS A 117 -23.12 1.77 -7.86
CA LYS A 117 -23.33 1.50 -6.45
C LYS A 117 -22.62 0.19 -6.08
N PRO A 118 -21.57 0.24 -5.24
CA PRO A 118 -20.77 -0.94 -4.96
C PRO A 118 -21.56 -1.94 -4.12
N LYS A 119 -21.59 -3.20 -4.54
CA LYS A 119 -22.25 -4.29 -3.78
C LYS A 119 -21.49 -4.64 -2.51
N LYS A 120 -20.16 -4.58 -2.56
CA LYS A 120 -19.29 -4.70 -1.39
C LYS A 120 -19.06 -3.33 -0.80
N GLY A 121 -19.15 -3.20 0.52
CA GLY A 121 -18.81 -1.95 1.20
C GLY A 121 -17.40 -1.51 0.84
N ILE A 122 -17.27 -0.33 0.24
CA ILE A 122 -16.00 0.34 0.01
C ILE A 122 -15.90 1.44 1.06
N GLU A 123 -14.79 1.49 1.77
CA GLU A 123 -14.52 2.51 2.78
C GLU A 123 -13.31 3.34 2.35
N VAL A 124 -13.35 4.63 2.62
CA VAL A 124 -12.26 5.58 2.33
C VAL A 124 -11.93 6.41 3.57
N VAL A 125 -10.67 6.85 3.68
CA VAL A 125 -10.30 7.82 4.69
C VAL A 125 -10.79 9.20 4.24
N SER A 126 -11.67 9.80 5.05
CA SER A 126 -12.27 11.11 4.81
C SER A 126 -11.92 12.08 5.93
N LEU A 127 -12.14 13.39 5.69
CA LEU A 127 -12.03 14.43 6.70
C LEU A 127 -13.42 14.73 7.25
N ASP A 128 -13.57 14.67 8.57
CA ASP A 128 -14.73 15.21 9.25
C ASP A 128 -14.62 16.75 9.32
N PRO A 129 -15.50 17.52 8.68
CA PRO A 129 -15.37 18.98 8.62
C PRO A 129 -15.75 19.69 9.92
N ALA A 130 -16.45 19.03 10.85
CA ALA A 130 -16.77 19.61 12.15
C ALA A 130 -15.59 19.49 13.11
N THR A 131 -14.92 18.34 13.11
CA THR A 131 -13.79 18.08 14.03
C THR A 131 -12.41 18.31 13.39
N LEU A 132 -12.35 18.43 12.07
CA LEU A 132 -11.13 18.46 11.26
C LEU A 132 -10.21 17.24 11.49
N LYS A 133 -10.78 16.12 11.96
CA LYS A 133 -10.09 14.85 12.14
C LYS A 133 -10.44 13.90 10.99
N THR A 134 -9.53 12.99 10.69
CA THR A 134 -9.80 11.94 9.71
C THR A 134 -10.69 10.86 10.30
N LYS A 135 -11.62 10.33 9.50
CA LYS A 135 -12.46 9.17 9.84
C LYS A 135 -12.63 8.26 8.63
N VAL A 136 -12.94 6.99 8.87
CA VAL A 136 -13.26 6.03 7.82
C VAL A 136 -14.76 6.15 7.49
N GLU A 137 -15.08 6.33 6.22
CA GLU A 137 -16.46 6.53 5.75
C GLU A 137 -16.78 5.61 4.57
N LYS A 138 -18.05 5.17 4.50
CA LYS A 138 -18.54 4.30 3.43
C LYS A 138 -18.80 5.11 2.16
N VAL A 139 -18.38 4.56 1.03
CA VAL A 139 -18.69 5.07 -0.31
C VAL A 139 -20.06 4.54 -0.72
N SER A 140 -21.00 5.44 -1.01
CA SER A 140 -22.32 5.05 -1.51
C SER A 140 -22.32 4.86 -3.03
N TYR A 141 -21.62 5.72 -3.78
CA TYR A 141 -21.57 5.65 -5.24
C TYR A 141 -20.21 6.05 -5.78
N LEU A 142 -19.86 5.44 -6.91
CA LEU A 142 -18.70 5.75 -7.73
C LEU A 142 -19.19 6.27 -9.08
N TYR A 143 -18.71 7.44 -9.49
CA TYR A 143 -19.12 8.12 -10.71
C TYR A 143 -17.96 8.11 -11.70
N ARG A 144 -18.24 7.89 -12.98
CA ARG A 144 -17.26 8.05 -14.07
C ARG A 144 -17.91 8.79 -15.23
N GLN A 145 -17.27 9.85 -15.69
CA GLN A 145 -17.73 10.62 -16.84
C GLN A 145 -16.59 10.85 -17.84
N ARG A 146 -16.90 10.75 -19.12
CA ARG A 146 -16.00 11.19 -20.20
C ARG A 146 -16.29 12.65 -20.49
N VAL A 147 -15.26 13.49 -20.43
CA VAL A 147 -15.42 14.92 -20.68
C VAL A 147 -14.42 15.38 -21.73
N LYS A 148 -14.90 16.16 -22.70
CA LYS A 148 -14.11 16.77 -23.76
C LYS A 148 -13.89 18.25 -23.44
N ASN A 149 -12.70 18.77 -23.77
CA ASN A 149 -12.36 20.20 -23.71
C ASN A 149 -12.48 20.88 -22.33
N GLU A 150 -12.33 20.14 -21.22
CA GLU A 150 -12.36 20.76 -19.89
C GLU A 150 -10.96 21.01 -19.31
N ILE A 151 -10.76 22.21 -18.78
CA ILE A 151 -9.51 22.66 -18.17
C ILE A 151 -9.25 21.89 -16.87
N LEU A 152 -8.02 21.39 -16.75
CA LEU A 152 -7.52 20.68 -15.58
C LEU A 152 -6.50 21.52 -14.82
N TYR A 153 -6.60 21.46 -13.50
CA TYR A 153 -5.70 22.13 -12.58
C TYR A 153 -4.83 21.11 -11.86
N THR A 154 -3.52 21.20 -12.05
CA THR A 154 -2.55 20.42 -11.28
C THR A 154 -2.05 21.25 -10.11
N ILE A 155 -2.52 20.92 -8.91
CA ILE A 155 -2.12 21.55 -7.66
C ILE A 155 -0.90 20.81 -7.15
N LYS A 156 0.25 21.50 -7.06
CA LYS A 156 1.47 20.96 -6.47
C LYS A 156 1.83 21.73 -5.21
N THR A 157 1.98 21.04 -4.09
CA THR A 157 2.41 21.67 -2.83
C THR A 157 3.94 21.79 -2.76
N SER A 158 4.46 22.66 -1.89
CA SER A 158 5.91 22.72 -1.59
C SER A 158 6.48 21.43 -0.97
N SER A 159 5.64 20.56 -0.41
CA SER A 159 6.07 19.21 -0.01
C SER A 159 6.23 18.24 -1.17
N GLY A 160 5.87 18.64 -2.40
CA GLY A 160 5.91 17.80 -3.58
C GLY A 160 4.69 16.90 -3.76
N ARG A 161 3.69 16.95 -2.86
CA ARG A 161 2.37 16.35 -3.10
C ARG A 161 1.71 17.02 -4.29
N ARG A 162 0.99 16.24 -5.08
CA ARG A 162 0.30 16.71 -6.28
C ARG A 162 -1.05 16.03 -6.44
N VAL A 163 -2.03 16.78 -6.88
CA VAL A 163 -3.33 16.27 -7.33
C VAL A 163 -3.76 17.02 -8.58
N THR A 164 -4.37 16.32 -9.53
CA THR A 164 -4.91 16.91 -10.76
C THR A 164 -6.42 16.78 -10.72
N VAL A 165 -7.08 17.94 -10.73
CA VAL A 165 -8.51 18.08 -10.47
C VAL A 165 -9.17 19.02 -11.46
N THR A 166 -10.49 19.00 -11.47
CA THR A 166 -11.35 19.83 -12.31
C THR A 166 -11.40 21.25 -11.76
N SER A 167 -11.70 22.25 -12.61
CA SER A 167 -11.76 23.66 -12.21
C SER A 167 -12.60 23.91 -10.96
N MET A 168 -13.78 23.27 -10.89
CA MET A 168 -14.73 23.41 -9.78
C MET A 168 -14.42 22.56 -8.54
N HIS A 169 -13.33 21.79 -8.54
CA HIS A 169 -13.03 20.89 -7.41
C HIS A 169 -12.74 21.67 -6.13
N PRO A 170 -13.48 21.43 -5.04
CA PRO A 170 -13.29 22.16 -3.79
C PRO A 170 -12.04 21.64 -3.06
N ILE A 171 -11.12 22.54 -2.75
CA ILE A 171 -9.88 22.29 -2.02
C ILE A 171 -9.96 23.02 -0.69
N LEU A 172 -9.64 22.33 0.40
CA LEU A 172 -9.65 22.92 1.72
C LEU A 172 -8.44 23.85 1.91
N THR A 173 -8.71 25.13 2.12
CA THR A 173 -7.75 26.20 2.34
C THR A 173 -7.97 26.86 3.71
N ILE A 174 -7.05 27.73 4.08
CA ILE A 174 -7.20 28.65 5.22
C ILE A 174 -7.17 30.07 4.65
N LYS A 175 -8.15 30.88 5.03
CA LYS A 175 -8.23 32.31 4.70
C LYS A 175 -8.75 33.05 5.93
N ASP A 176 -8.10 34.15 6.32
CA ASP A 176 -8.45 34.97 7.49
C ASP A 176 -8.59 34.11 8.76
N GLY A 177 -7.65 33.15 8.94
CA GLY A 177 -7.65 32.18 10.05
C GLY A 177 -8.80 31.16 10.06
N LYS A 178 -9.69 31.18 9.06
CA LYS A 178 -10.83 30.26 8.93
C LYS A 178 -10.58 29.22 7.86
N VAL A 179 -10.97 27.99 8.14
CA VAL A 179 -10.94 26.90 7.18
C VAL A 179 -12.11 27.06 6.21
N LYS A 180 -11.83 27.05 4.90
CA LYS A 180 -12.85 27.19 3.83
C LYS A 180 -12.53 26.27 2.66
N PHE A 181 -13.55 25.83 1.93
CA PHE A 181 -13.35 25.21 0.62
C PHE A 181 -13.25 26.28 -0.48
N THR A 182 -12.14 26.30 -1.19
CA THR A 182 -11.85 27.17 -2.35
C THR A 182 -11.84 26.31 -3.61
N LYS A 183 -12.40 26.80 -4.73
CA LYS A 183 -12.38 26.04 -5.99
C LYS A 183 -10.94 25.94 -6.53
N ALA A 184 -10.63 24.87 -7.26
CA ALA A 184 -9.30 24.68 -7.82
C ALA A 184 -8.87 25.82 -8.75
N CYS A 185 -9.78 26.39 -9.54
CA CYS A 185 -9.51 27.54 -10.41
C CYS A 185 -9.30 28.87 -9.67
N GLU A 186 -9.64 28.95 -8.39
CA GLU A 186 -9.46 30.14 -7.55
C GLU A 186 -8.16 30.07 -6.73
N LEU A 187 -7.42 28.96 -6.81
CA LEU A 187 -6.14 28.81 -6.12
C LEU A 187 -5.04 29.57 -6.87
N SER A 188 -4.13 30.17 -6.10
CA SER A 188 -2.95 30.83 -6.63
C SER A 188 -1.68 30.36 -5.91
N CYS A 189 -0.54 30.54 -6.57
CA CYS A 189 0.75 30.19 -5.99
C CYS A 189 0.98 30.92 -4.66
N GLY A 190 1.43 30.19 -3.63
CA GLY A 190 1.63 30.74 -2.28
C GLY A 190 0.45 30.51 -1.33
N MET A 191 -0.76 30.24 -1.83
CA MET A 191 -1.91 29.90 -0.98
C MET A 191 -1.70 28.60 -0.22
N TYR A 192 -2.18 28.54 1.02
CA TYR A 192 -2.05 27.35 1.85
C TYR A 192 -3.24 26.41 1.67
N VAL A 193 -2.93 25.16 1.29
CA VAL A 193 -3.90 24.06 1.30
C VAL A 193 -3.71 23.16 2.50
N ALA A 194 -4.80 22.58 2.98
CA ALA A 194 -4.81 21.61 4.05
C ALA A 194 -4.25 20.27 3.58
N ILE A 195 -3.50 19.62 4.45
CA ILE A 195 -3.08 18.23 4.31
C ILE A 195 -3.38 17.51 5.63
N PRO A 196 -3.72 16.21 5.59
CA PRO A 196 -3.84 15.42 6.81
C PRO A 196 -2.52 15.47 7.59
N ARG A 197 -2.62 15.55 8.93
CA ARG A 197 -1.47 15.44 9.85
C ARG A 197 -1.13 13.99 10.17
N ASN A 198 -2.16 13.15 10.21
CA ASN A 198 -2.13 11.71 10.32
C ASN A 198 -3.44 11.15 9.77
N TYR A 199 -3.60 9.83 9.77
CA TYR A 199 -4.88 9.18 9.53
C TYR A 199 -4.96 7.87 10.30
N SER A 200 -6.18 7.40 10.51
CA SER A 200 -6.47 6.08 11.08
C SER A 200 -7.10 5.18 10.03
N ILE A 201 -6.92 3.87 10.19
CA ILE A 201 -7.48 2.85 9.31
C ILE A 201 -8.07 1.70 10.14
N ASN A 202 -8.85 0.85 9.49
CA ASN A 202 -9.25 -0.45 9.98
C ASN A 202 -8.23 -1.51 9.47
N PRO A 203 -7.22 -1.89 10.27
CA PRO A 203 -6.17 -2.77 9.79
C PRO A 203 -6.70 -4.17 9.49
N ASN A 204 -6.01 -4.86 8.59
CA ASN A 204 -6.22 -6.27 8.30
C ASN A 204 -4.87 -6.98 8.24
N GLU A 205 -4.70 -7.97 9.12
CA GLU A 205 -3.47 -8.73 9.30
C GLU A 205 -3.58 -10.16 8.78
N ASN A 206 -4.77 -10.56 8.32
CA ASN A 206 -4.99 -11.90 7.83
C ASN A 206 -4.35 -12.08 6.46
N VAL A 207 -3.59 -13.16 6.32
CA VAL A 207 -2.95 -13.55 5.07
C VAL A 207 -3.90 -14.43 4.28
N SER A 208 -4.34 -13.94 3.14
CA SER A 208 -5.13 -14.74 2.20
C SER A 208 -4.23 -15.36 1.13
N ILE A 209 -3.84 -16.62 1.32
CA ILE A 209 -3.15 -17.40 0.29
C ILE A 209 -4.12 -17.68 -0.87
N ARG A 210 -3.68 -17.46 -2.12
CA ARG A 210 -4.48 -17.78 -3.31
C ARG A 210 -4.97 -19.23 -3.28
N LYS A 211 -6.28 -19.43 -3.51
CA LYS A 211 -6.93 -20.76 -3.55
C LYS A 211 -6.22 -21.75 -4.49
N THR A 212 -5.71 -21.28 -5.62
CA THR A 212 -4.96 -22.10 -6.58
C THR A 212 -3.67 -22.64 -5.98
N SER A 213 -2.91 -21.80 -5.26
CA SER A 213 -1.69 -22.20 -4.56
C SER A 213 -1.99 -23.17 -3.41
N LEU A 214 -3.06 -22.96 -2.65
CA LEU A 214 -3.50 -23.91 -1.61
C LEU A 214 -3.85 -25.28 -2.20
N LYS A 215 -4.59 -25.32 -3.32
CA LYS A 215 -4.90 -26.57 -4.03
C LYS A 215 -3.64 -27.30 -4.50
N LYS A 216 -2.67 -26.57 -5.06
CA LYS A 216 -1.37 -27.15 -5.43
C LYS A 216 -0.64 -27.70 -4.20
N CYS A 217 -0.63 -26.96 -3.10
CA CYS A 217 0.00 -27.36 -1.85
C CYS A 217 -0.60 -28.67 -1.30
N MET A 218 -1.93 -28.74 -1.20
CA MET A 218 -2.62 -29.96 -0.75
C MET A 218 -2.30 -31.18 -1.64
N ARG A 219 -2.23 -31.00 -2.96
CA ARG A 219 -1.84 -32.08 -3.88
C ARG A 219 -0.39 -32.51 -3.67
N SER A 220 0.54 -31.57 -3.51
CA SER A 220 1.96 -31.88 -3.27
C SER A 220 2.17 -32.56 -1.92
N LEU A 221 1.42 -32.17 -0.89
CA LEU A 221 1.45 -32.81 0.43
C LEU A 221 0.92 -34.24 0.37
N LYS A 222 -0.23 -34.47 -0.28
CA LYS A 222 -0.80 -35.81 -0.45
C LYS A 222 0.19 -36.76 -1.18
N ARG A 223 0.85 -36.28 -2.24
CA ARG A 223 1.87 -37.06 -2.96
C ARG A 223 3.06 -37.43 -2.08
N ILE A 224 3.45 -36.56 -1.15
CA ILE A 224 4.51 -36.86 -0.18
C ILE A 224 4.05 -37.94 0.81
N GLU A 225 2.82 -37.83 1.31
CA GLU A 225 2.25 -38.84 2.22
C GLU A 225 2.17 -40.22 1.56
N GLU A 226 1.68 -40.29 0.32
CA GLU A 226 1.67 -41.51 -0.49
C GLU A 226 3.08 -42.09 -0.65
N ARG A 227 4.07 -41.25 -0.98
CA ARG A 227 5.46 -41.67 -1.13
C ARG A 227 6.08 -42.18 0.16
N LEU A 228 5.71 -41.59 1.30
CA LEU A 228 6.17 -42.06 2.61
C LEU A 228 5.65 -43.46 2.91
N ALA A 229 4.37 -43.72 2.61
CA ALA A 229 3.78 -45.05 2.75
C ALA A 229 4.48 -46.08 1.83
N GLU A 230 4.78 -45.72 0.58
CA GLU A 230 5.55 -46.59 -0.34
C GLU A 230 6.94 -46.94 0.21
N ILE A 231 7.65 -45.96 0.77
CA ILE A 231 8.98 -46.15 1.35
C ILE A 231 8.91 -47.06 2.59
N GLU A 232 7.94 -46.84 3.47
CA GLU A 232 7.72 -47.69 4.65
C GLU A 232 7.37 -49.11 4.25
N TYR A 233 6.51 -49.30 3.26
CA TYR A 233 6.17 -50.63 2.74
C TYR A 233 7.37 -51.31 2.07
N ALA A 234 8.17 -50.58 1.28
CA ALA A 234 9.41 -51.11 0.71
C ALA A 234 10.41 -51.54 1.78
N ARG A 235 10.49 -50.83 2.91
CA ARG A 235 11.33 -51.23 4.05
C ARG A 235 10.85 -52.52 4.69
N TYR A 236 9.54 -52.65 4.88
CA TYR A 236 8.94 -53.91 5.34
C TYR A 236 9.28 -55.07 4.40
N LEU A 237 9.08 -54.90 3.08
CA LEU A 237 9.43 -55.92 2.09
C LEU A 237 10.91 -56.29 2.10
N ARG A 238 11.81 -55.30 2.28
CA ARG A 238 13.25 -55.56 2.45
C ARG A 238 13.55 -56.36 3.71
N ALA A 239 12.90 -56.06 4.83
CA ALA A 239 13.04 -56.82 6.08
C ALA A 239 12.56 -58.28 5.92
N CYS A 240 11.55 -58.52 5.09
CA CYS A 240 11.08 -59.85 4.71
C CYS A 240 11.93 -60.55 3.63
N GLY A 241 13.09 -59.99 3.25
CA GLY A 241 14.03 -60.62 2.30
C GLY A 241 13.81 -60.31 0.81
N THR A 242 12.82 -59.47 0.46
CA THR A 242 12.53 -59.14 -0.95
C THR A 242 13.67 -58.35 -1.59
N SER A 243 14.12 -58.70 -2.79
CA SER A 243 15.22 -57.97 -3.48
C SER A 243 14.83 -56.54 -3.91
N TYR A 244 15.80 -55.63 -4.04
CA TYR A 244 15.55 -54.28 -4.58
C TYR A 244 14.90 -54.30 -5.97
N ASN A 245 15.29 -55.24 -6.83
CA ASN A 245 14.74 -55.40 -8.18
C ASN A 245 13.26 -55.77 -8.15
N SER A 246 12.87 -56.67 -7.24
CA SER A 246 11.47 -57.08 -7.10
C SER A 246 10.60 -55.93 -6.59
N ILE A 247 11.10 -55.15 -5.63
CA ILE A 247 10.45 -53.93 -5.13
C ILE A 247 10.29 -52.89 -6.26
N ALA A 248 11.36 -52.64 -7.01
CA ALA A 248 11.35 -51.71 -8.14
C ALA A 248 10.28 -52.06 -9.19
N LYS A 249 10.16 -53.36 -9.53
CA LYS A 249 9.12 -53.87 -10.43
C LYS A 249 7.71 -53.67 -9.86
N MET A 250 7.52 -53.95 -8.55
CA MET A 250 6.22 -53.81 -7.87
C MET A 250 5.71 -52.37 -7.91
N PHE A 251 6.57 -51.39 -7.60
CA PHE A 251 6.23 -49.97 -7.61
C PHE A 251 6.37 -49.30 -8.98
N LYS A 252 6.81 -50.03 -10.02
CA LYS A 252 7.07 -49.51 -11.38
C LYS A 252 8.02 -48.31 -11.38
N ILE A 253 9.10 -48.40 -10.62
CA ILE A 253 10.13 -47.36 -10.52
C ILE A 253 11.51 -47.97 -10.78
N ASP A 254 12.48 -47.10 -11.01
CA ASP A 254 13.86 -47.53 -11.21
C ASP A 254 14.50 -48.12 -9.94
N ASN A 255 15.35 -49.13 -10.10
CA ASN A 255 16.02 -49.81 -8.98
C ASN A 255 16.90 -48.86 -8.16
N GLU A 256 17.58 -47.93 -8.81
CA GLU A 256 18.44 -46.94 -8.13
C GLU A 256 17.60 -46.00 -7.26
N THR A 257 16.37 -45.68 -7.69
CA THR A 257 15.42 -44.94 -6.87
C THR A 257 15.09 -45.69 -5.59
N VAL A 258 14.80 -47.00 -5.67
CA VAL A 258 14.57 -47.83 -4.47
C VAL A 258 15.82 -47.85 -3.58
N ARG A 259 17.01 -48.11 -4.15
CA ARG A 259 18.27 -48.09 -3.38
C ARG A 259 18.50 -46.74 -2.68
N SER A 260 18.12 -45.64 -3.32
CA SER A 260 18.24 -44.29 -2.75
C SER A 260 17.41 -44.10 -1.48
N TRP A 261 16.27 -44.80 -1.35
CA TRP A 261 15.43 -44.72 -0.15
C TRP A 261 16.11 -45.31 1.09
N PHE A 262 17.02 -46.26 0.91
CA PHE A 262 17.73 -46.93 2.02
C PHE A 262 19.10 -46.30 2.31
N THR A 263 19.80 -45.84 1.27
CA THR A 263 21.17 -45.28 1.38
C THR A 263 21.18 -43.79 1.70
N ARG A 264 20.29 -43.02 1.07
CA ARG A 264 20.15 -41.58 1.22
C ARG A 264 18.81 -41.26 1.84
N CYS A 265 18.57 -41.82 3.03
CA CYS A 265 17.36 -41.52 3.78
C CYS A 265 17.29 -40.02 4.09
N LYS A 266 16.70 -39.24 3.17
CA LYS A 266 16.33 -37.84 3.35
C LYS A 266 15.15 -37.73 4.33
N PHE A 267 15.07 -38.58 5.35
CA PHE A 267 14.00 -38.58 6.36
C PHE A 267 14.01 -37.32 7.24
N THR A 268 15.14 -36.59 7.30
CA THR A 268 15.19 -35.25 7.89
C THR A 268 14.28 -34.24 7.18
N PHE A 269 14.02 -34.44 5.88
CA PHE A 269 13.06 -33.67 5.12
C PHE A 269 11.61 -34.02 5.48
N TYR A 270 11.32 -35.32 5.62
CA TYR A 270 9.97 -35.84 5.82
C TYR A 270 9.47 -35.71 7.26
N ASN A 271 10.34 -35.82 8.27
CA ASN A 271 9.98 -35.50 9.65
C ASN A 271 9.54 -34.03 9.82
N LYS A 272 10.00 -33.11 8.95
CA LYS A 272 9.49 -31.73 8.95
C LYS A 272 8.02 -31.66 8.52
N PHE A 273 7.55 -32.57 7.65
CA PHE A 273 6.17 -32.58 7.15
C PHE A 273 5.11 -32.97 8.19
N LYS A 274 5.49 -33.48 9.37
CA LYS A 274 4.57 -33.65 10.50
C LYS A 274 4.17 -32.32 11.16
N GLN A 275 4.79 -31.20 10.77
CA GLN A 275 4.45 -29.88 11.30
C GLN A 275 3.22 -29.29 10.60
N GLN A 276 2.34 -28.69 11.38
CA GLN A 276 1.26 -27.87 10.84
C GLN A 276 1.85 -26.61 10.17
N ASP A 277 1.10 -26.02 9.22
CA ASP A 277 1.42 -24.75 8.53
C ASP A 277 2.63 -24.76 7.57
N LEU A 278 2.85 -25.84 6.83
CA LEU A 278 3.85 -25.86 5.75
C LEU A 278 3.29 -25.38 4.41
N PHE A 279 4.10 -24.60 3.69
CA PHE A 279 3.87 -24.29 2.28
C PHE A 279 4.84 -25.04 1.39
N PHE A 280 4.28 -25.87 0.51
CA PHE A 280 5.05 -26.70 -0.39
C PHE A 280 4.33 -26.89 -1.72
N VAL A 281 4.88 -26.30 -2.77
CA VAL A 281 4.41 -26.51 -4.14
C VAL A 281 5.54 -27.20 -4.90
N ASN A 282 5.35 -28.50 -5.13
CA ASN A 282 6.27 -29.29 -5.92
C ASN A 282 5.56 -29.87 -7.14
N GLU A 283 6.12 -29.57 -8.30
CA GLU A 283 5.60 -29.99 -9.60
C GLU A 283 6.34 -31.22 -10.17
N SER A 284 7.47 -31.65 -9.58
CA SER A 284 8.22 -32.82 -10.06
C SER A 284 8.50 -33.88 -8.99
N GLU A 285 8.41 -35.15 -9.39
CA GLU A 285 8.63 -36.32 -8.52
C GLU A 285 10.04 -36.38 -7.93
N TYR A 286 11.02 -35.79 -8.62
CA TYR A 286 12.45 -35.82 -8.24
C TYR A 286 12.98 -34.49 -7.68
N SER A 287 12.09 -33.55 -7.38
CA SER A 287 12.48 -32.22 -6.89
C SER A 287 13.25 -32.27 -5.57
N ARG A 288 14.24 -31.39 -5.44
CA ARG A 288 14.97 -31.12 -4.19
C ARG A 288 14.40 -29.93 -3.41
N ALA A 289 13.28 -29.36 -3.88
CA ALA A 289 12.64 -28.23 -3.21
C ALA A 289 12.29 -28.59 -1.77
N THR A 290 12.51 -27.66 -0.84
CA THR A 290 12.19 -27.85 0.58
C THR A 290 10.93 -27.09 0.96
N PRO A 291 10.06 -27.69 1.80
CA PRO A 291 8.92 -26.96 2.35
C PRO A 291 9.44 -25.80 3.18
N ILE A 292 8.63 -24.75 3.24
CA ILE A 292 8.87 -23.61 4.11
C ILE A 292 7.73 -23.54 5.12
N LYS A 293 8.00 -22.87 6.25
CA LYS A 293 6.93 -22.44 7.13
C LYS A 293 6.09 -21.37 6.43
N SER A 294 4.78 -21.50 6.59
CA SER A 294 3.78 -20.51 6.19
C SER A 294 3.17 -19.86 7.43
N PHE A 295 2.39 -18.82 7.23
CA PHE A 295 1.70 -18.12 8.30
C PHE A 295 0.36 -17.57 7.79
N SER A 296 -0.59 -17.47 8.69
CA SER A 296 -1.93 -16.93 8.45
C SER A 296 -2.10 -15.48 8.91
N VAL A 297 -1.17 -14.96 9.71
CA VAL A 297 -1.19 -13.60 10.27
C VAL A 297 0.13 -12.90 9.98
N ILE A 298 0.04 -11.65 9.54
CA ILE A 298 1.20 -10.80 9.27
C ILE A 298 1.81 -10.34 10.59
N THR A 299 3.08 -10.66 10.83
CA THR A 299 3.80 -10.27 12.05
C THR A 299 4.77 -9.10 11.81
N PRO A 300 5.22 -8.40 12.87
CA PRO A 300 6.25 -7.38 12.76
C PRO A 300 7.56 -7.90 12.13
N GLU A 301 7.95 -9.15 12.38
CA GLU A 301 9.12 -9.79 11.77
C GLU A 301 8.95 -9.92 10.26
N PHE A 302 7.75 -10.29 9.80
CA PHE A 302 7.47 -10.32 8.37
C PHE A 302 7.49 -8.91 7.76
N GLY A 303 6.95 -7.91 8.47
CA GLY A 303 7.08 -6.51 8.09
C GLY A 303 8.55 -6.09 7.91
N GLU A 304 9.40 -6.42 8.87
CA GLU A 304 10.85 -6.18 8.83
C GLU A 304 11.52 -6.87 7.64
N PHE A 305 11.21 -8.16 7.42
CA PHE A 305 11.69 -8.91 6.26
C PHE A 305 11.32 -8.24 4.93
N MET A 306 10.05 -7.82 4.78
CA MET A 306 9.60 -7.12 3.58
C MET A 306 10.28 -5.76 3.41
N GLY A 307 10.61 -5.08 4.51
CA GLY A 307 11.41 -3.86 4.50
C GLY A 307 12.76 -4.07 3.85
N PHE A 308 13.52 -5.08 4.31
CA PHE A 308 14.81 -5.47 3.73
C PHE A 308 14.70 -6.00 2.29
N LEU A 309 13.67 -6.78 1.99
CA LEU A 309 13.45 -7.35 0.65
C LEU A 309 13.26 -6.25 -0.41
N ILE A 310 12.51 -5.21 -0.07
CA ILE A 310 12.21 -4.13 -1.02
C ILE A 310 13.39 -3.16 -1.15
N SER A 311 14.14 -2.89 -0.08
CA SER A 311 15.31 -2.00 -0.09
C SER A 311 16.56 -2.67 -0.69
N GLU A 312 17.19 -3.55 0.07
CA GLU A 312 18.58 -4.00 -0.12
C GLU A 312 18.70 -5.33 -0.88
N CYS A 313 17.59 -6.03 -1.12
CA CYS A 313 17.64 -7.31 -1.81
C CYS A 313 17.54 -7.17 -3.33
N ASP A 314 18.32 -8.02 -4.01
CA ASP A 314 18.02 -8.44 -5.37
C ASP A 314 17.45 -9.87 -5.39
N GLU A 315 16.53 -10.07 -6.33
CA GLU A 315 15.79 -11.30 -6.52
C GLU A 315 16.08 -11.86 -7.90
N TYR A 316 16.40 -13.15 -7.98
CA TYR A 316 16.73 -13.83 -9.22
C TYR A 316 15.97 -15.15 -9.33
N TYR A 317 15.42 -15.43 -10.50
CA TYR A 317 14.83 -16.72 -10.82
C TYR A 317 15.57 -17.34 -12.01
N ASN A 318 16.01 -18.59 -11.83
CA ASN A 318 16.69 -19.36 -12.85
C ASN A 318 15.75 -20.41 -13.45
N ASN A 319 15.31 -20.18 -14.69
CA ASN A 319 14.43 -21.10 -15.41
C ASN A 319 15.05 -22.50 -15.61
N LYS A 320 16.36 -22.60 -15.80
CA LYS A 320 17.04 -23.89 -16.09
C LYS A 320 17.07 -24.80 -14.86
N THR A 321 17.29 -24.22 -13.68
CA THR A 321 17.39 -24.98 -12.43
C THR A 321 16.12 -24.90 -11.57
N ASN A 322 15.10 -24.18 -12.04
CA ASN A 322 13.87 -23.86 -11.31
C ASN A 322 14.17 -23.37 -9.88
N SER A 323 15.12 -22.44 -9.76
CA SER A 323 15.58 -21.94 -8.45
C SER A 323 15.34 -20.44 -8.33
N TYR A 324 14.79 -20.06 -7.18
CA TYR A 324 14.64 -18.67 -6.78
C TYR A 324 15.66 -18.33 -5.71
N MET A 325 16.36 -17.20 -5.88
CA MET A 325 17.40 -16.71 -5.01
C MET A 325 17.11 -15.27 -4.59
N ILE A 326 17.27 -15.00 -3.30
CA ILE A 326 17.33 -13.65 -2.72
C ILE A 326 18.77 -13.42 -2.26
N ARG A 327 19.34 -12.26 -2.59
CA ARG A 327 20.61 -11.79 -2.04
C ARG A 327 20.39 -10.47 -1.32
N PHE A 328 20.68 -10.44 -0.02
CA PHE A 328 20.64 -9.24 0.80
C PHE A 328 22.07 -8.69 0.93
N HIS A 329 22.34 -7.57 0.26
CA HIS A 329 23.65 -6.92 0.27
C HIS A 329 23.71 -5.88 1.39
N ASN A 330 24.62 -6.01 2.36
CA ASN A 330 24.78 -4.96 3.36
C ASN A 330 26.14 -5.02 4.07
N LYS A 331 26.74 -3.86 4.38
CA LYS A 331 28.03 -3.80 5.09
C LYS A 331 27.90 -4.08 6.60
N SER A 332 26.77 -3.74 7.22
CA SER A 332 26.54 -4.01 8.65
C SER A 332 26.38 -5.51 8.90
N LYS A 333 27.21 -6.07 9.78
CA LYS A 333 27.11 -7.48 10.17
C LYS A 333 25.84 -7.72 10.97
N GLU A 334 25.46 -6.75 11.81
CA GLU A 334 24.27 -6.79 12.65
C GLU A 334 22.99 -6.91 11.81
N LEU A 335 22.86 -6.12 10.74
CA LEU A 335 21.74 -6.22 9.81
C LEU A 335 21.75 -7.55 9.03
N ARG A 336 22.92 -8.06 8.64
CA ARG A 336 23.02 -9.38 7.98
C ARG A 336 22.61 -10.52 8.91
N GLU A 337 23.04 -10.51 10.18
CA GLU A 337 22.61 -11.50 11.18
C GLU A 337 21.12 -11.39 11.47
N ARG A 338 20.58 -10.17 11.57
CA ARG A 338 19.13 -9.95 11.72
C ARG A 338 18.35 -10.51 10.54
N PHE A 339 18.79 -10.25 9.31
CA PHE A 339 18.15 -10.81 8.11
C PHE A 339 18.20 -12.34 8.11
N LYS A 340 19.33 -12.95 8.52
CA LYS A 340 19.44 -14.41 8.64
C LYS A 340 18.41 -14.97 9.63
N PHE A 341 18.33 -14.35 10.81
CA PHE A 341 17.38 -14.71 11.85
C PHE A 341 15.93 -14.64 11.33
N LEU A 342 15.54 -13.57 10.65
CA LEU A 342 14.19 -13.40 10.09
C LEU A 342 13.85 -14.54 9.12
N ILE A 343 14.76 -14.87 8.19
CA ILE A 343 14.54 -15.95 7.22
C ILE A 343 14.36 -17.31 7.90
N SER A 344 15.19 -17.61 8.90
CA SER A 344 15.09 -18.87 9.66
C SER A 344 13.86 -18.92 10.54
N SER A 345 13.50 -17.83 11.19
CA SER A 345 12.34 -17.75 12.09
C SER A 345 11.02 -17.85 11.32
N ILE A 346 10.85 -17.03 10.29
CA ILE A 346 9.59 -16.91 9.54
C ILE A 346 9.38 -18.11 8.63
N PHE A 347 10.41 -18.53 7.88
CA PHE A 347 10.26 -19.51 6.81
C PHE A 347 10.92 -20.86 7.11
N GLY A 348 11.69 -20.98 8.18
CA GLY A 348 12.44 -22.22 8.48
C GLY A 348 13.58 -22.51 7.49
N ILE A 349 14.01 -21.51 6.72
CA ILE A 349 15.09 -21.63 5.74
C ILE A 349 16.41 -21.26 6.40
N ARG A 350 17.48 -22.01 6.15
CA ARG A 350 18.83 -21.68 6.60
C ARG A 350 19.56 -20.87 5.52
N PRO A 351 19.84 -19.57 5.73
CA PRO A 351 20.58 -18.78 4.76
C PRO A 351 22.07 -19.13 4.78
N SER A 352 22.76 -18.75 3.70
CA SER A 352 24.22 -18.78 3.61
C SER A 352 24.75 -17.36 3.51
N GLU A 353 25.99 -17.12 3.90
CA GLU A 353 26.66 -15.82 3.71
C GLU A 353 27.84 -16.00 2.76
N SER A 354 28.11 -14.98 1.94
CA SER A 354 29.24 -14.95 1.02
C SER A 354 29.91 -13.59 1.03
N ASN A 355 31.24 -13.61 0.97
CA ASN A 355 32.11 -12.43 0.95
C ASN A 355 32.80 -12.23 -0.42
N CYS A 356 32.38 -12.94 -1.46
CA CYS A 356 33.05 -12.96 -2.77
C CYS A 356 32.79 -11.70 -3.63
N SER A 357 32.12 -10.68 -3.09
CA SER A 357 31.80 -9.42 -3.77
C SER A 357 32.27 -8.21 -2.96
N LYS A 358 32.33 -7.02 -3.59
CA LYS A 358 32.70 -5.75 -2.94
C LYS A 358 31.90 -5.44 -1.66
N VAL A 359 30.70 -6.01 -1.54
CA VAL A 359 29.85 -5.93 -0.34
C VAL A 359 29.45 -7.36 0.04
N PRO A 360 29.60 -7.77 1.30
CA PRO A 360 29.16 -9.09 1.76
C PRO A 360 27.63 -9.20 1.66
N PHE A 361 27.14 -10.41 1.42
CA PHE A 361 25.70 -10.65 1.26
C PHE A 361 25.22 -11.96 1.86
N VAL A 362 23.98 -11.95 2.31
CA VAL A 362 23.25 -13.15 2.72
C VAL A 362 22.48 -13.69 1.53
N ARG A 363 22.66 -14.98 1.24
CA ARG A 363 22.01 -15.71 0.15
C ARG A 363 20.96 -16.66 0.70
N VAL A 364 19.76 -16.57 0.16
CA VAL A 364 18.62 -17.48 0.43
C VAL A 364 18.20 -18.11 -0.90
N VAL A 365 18.04 -19.43 -0.95
CA VAL A 365 17.58 -20.15 -2.15
C VAL A 365 16.37 -21.00 -1.79
N SER A 366 15.21 -20.69 -2.34
CA SER A 366 13.98 -21.47 -2.13
C SER A 366 12.89 -21.11 -3.15
N ILE A 367 12.54 -22.06 -4.01
CA ILE A 367 11.42 -21.89 -4.96
C ILE A 367 10.06 -21.77 -4.24
N ASN A 368 9.90 -22.45 -3.10
CA ASN A 368 8.67 -22.36 -2.31
C ASN A 368 8.49 -21.00 -1.65
N LEU A 369 9.59 -20.30 -1.34
CA LEU A 369 9.51 -18.91 -0.88
C LEU A 369 8.95 -17.98 -1.96
N MET A 370 9.41 -18.11 -3.20
CA MET A 370 8.83 -17.36 -4.33
C MET A 370 7.34 -17.67 -4.47
N ASN A 371 6.98 -18.95 -4.55
CA ASN A 371 5.59 -19.38 -4.72
C ASN A 371 4.69 -18.87 -3.58
N PHE A 372 5.19 -18.89 -2.34
CA PHE A 372 4.46 -18.36 -1.19
C PHE A 372 4.28 -16.84 -1.30
N LEU A 373 5.35 -16.08 -1.54
CA LEU A 373 5.29 -14.62 -1.68
C LEU A 373 4.33 -14.20 -2.80
N GLU A 374 4.36 -14.88 -3.95
CA GLU A 374 3.42 -14.64 -5.04
C GLU A 374 1.97 -15.00 -4.68
N SER A 375 1.78 -16.07 -3.90
CA SER A 375 0.46 -16.51 -3.45
C SER A 375 -0.20 -15.53 -2.48
N ILE A 376 0.59 -14.73 -1.76
CA ILE A 376 0.11 -13.68 -0.84
C ILE A 376 0.10 -12.29 -1.50
N GLY A 377 0.37 -12.22 -2.80
CA GLY A 377 0.20 -11.00 -3.60
C GLY A 377 1.45 -10.15 -3.80
N TYR A 378 2.64 -10.60 -3.35
CA TYR A 378 3.90 -9.96 -3.71
C TYR A 378 4.30 -10.31 -5.16
N LYS A 379 4.94 -9.38 -5.87
CA LYS A 379 5.46 -9.61 -7.22
C LYS A 379 6.98 -9.72 -7.15
N THR A 380 7.51 -10.93 -7.25
CA THR A 380 8.95 -11.21 -7.16
C THR A 380 9.70 -10.79 -8.42
N CYS A 381 11.04 -10.76 -8.32
CA CYS A 381 11.97 -10.56 -9.45
C CYS A 381 11.72 -9.26 -10.24
N ARG A 382 11.25 -8.20 -9.59
CA ARG A 382 11.02 -6.89 -10.23
C ARG A 382 12.27 -6.02 -10.17
N LYS A 383 12.50 -5.25 -11.24
CA LYS A 383 13.53 -4.20 -11.24
C LYS A 383 13.17 -3.11 -10.23
N SER A 384 14.17 -2.39 -9.71
CA SER A 384 13.96 -1.38 -8.65
C SER A 384 12.90 -0.33 -8.97
N ARG A 385 12.74 0.06 -10.25
CA ARG A 385 11.72 1.03 -10.71
C ARG A 385 10.30 0.46 -10.71
N ASP A 386 10.17 -0.86 -10.78
CA ASP A 386 8.89 -1.59 -10.87
C ASP A 386 8.53 -2.27 -9.54
N LYS A 387 9.40 -2.16 -8.52
CA LYS A 387 9.11 -2.59 -7.14
C LYS A 387 7.91 -1.80 -6.60
N THR A 388 7.16 -2.44 -5.72
CA THR A 388 5.95 -1.90 -5.09
C THR A 388 5.90 -2.33 -3.63
N ILE A 389 5.36 -1.49 -2.75
CA ILE A 389 5.00 -1.93 -1.39
C ILE A 389 3.67 -2.69 -1.50
N PRO A 390 3.63 -3.98 -1.12
CA PRO A 390 2.43 -4.80 -1.30
C PRO A 390 1.30 -4.34 -0.38
N ASP A 391 0.06 -4.51 -0.86
CA ASP A 391 -1.15 -4.09 -0.13
C ASP A 391 -1.20 -4.70 1.28
N LEU A 392 -0.73 -5.93 1.44
CA LEU A 392 -0.68 -6.61 2.73
C LEU A 392 0.09 -5.81 3.80
N ILE A 393 1.16 -5.09 3.43
CA ILE A 393 1.90 -4.22 4.36
C ILE A 393 1.13 -2.93 4.61
N LEU A 394 0.55 -2.33 3.56
CA LEU A 394 -0.23 -1.09 3.68
C LEU A 394 -1.44 -1.25 4.62
N THR A 395 -2.05 -2.43 4.62
CA THR A 395 -3.25 -2.73 5.43
C THR A 395 -2.93 -3.25 6.83
N SER A 396 -1.67 -3.53 7.16
CA SER A 396 -1.31 -4.11 8.46
C SER A 396 -1.46 -3.11 9.62
N ASN A 397 -1.33 -3.59 10.86
CA ASN A 397 -1.32 -2.73 12.05
C ASN A 397 -0.04 -1.84 12.13
N ASP A 398 -0.03 -0.90 13.07
CA ASP A 398 1.07 0.06 13.23
C ASP A 398 2.40 -0.61 13.61
N ASN A 399 2.37 -1.77 14.30
CA ASN A 399 3.59 -2.49 14.69
C ASN A 399 4.27 -3.13 13.48
N VAL A 400 3.51 -3.74 12.58
CA VAL A 400 4.03 -4.31 11.32
C VAL A 400 4.63 -3.21 10.46
N ILE A 401 3.91 -2.10 10.29
CA ILE A 401 4.38 -1.00 9.43
C ILE A 401 5.60 -0.32 10.05
N ARG A 402 5.65 -0.19 11.37
CA ARG A 402 6.84 0.31 12.09
C ARG A 402 8.07 -0.53 11.76
N SER A 403 7.97 -1.85 11.88
CA SER A 403 9.07 -2.76 11.57
C SER A 403 9.46 -2.73 10.09
N PHE A 404 8.47 -2.65 9.19
CA PHE A 404 8.71 -2.45 7.76
C PHE A 404 9.48 -1.16 7.48
N LEU A 405 9.02 -0.02 8.00
CA LEU A 405 9.66 1.27 7.79
C LEU A 405 11.07 1.29 8.40
N LYS A 406 11.25 0.73 9.59
CA LYS A 406 12.56 0.64 10.24
C LYS A 406 13.58 -0.09 9.34
N ALA A 407 13.26 -1.30 8.88
CA ALA A 407 14.14 -2.08 8.00
C ALA A 407 14.35 -1.42 6.63
N PHE A 408 13.30 -0.84 6.05
CA PHE A 408 13.41 -0.13 4.78
C PHE A 408 14.38 1.06 4.88
N PHE A 409 14.27 1.86 5.95
CA PHE A 409 15.14 3.01 6.21
C PHE A 409 16.56 2.59 6.66
N ASP A 410 16.71 1.48 7.37
CA ASP A 410 18.02 0.89 7.67
C ASP A 410 18.79 0.50 6.41
N GLY A 411 18.10 0.10 5.33
CA GLY A 411 18.70 -0.04 4.01
C GLY A 411 18.94 1.31 3.33
N GLU A 412 17.86 1.94 2.87
CA GLU A 412 17.92 3.03 1.89
C GLU A 412 18.34 4.40 2.47
N ALA A 413 18.11 4.63 3.76
CA ALA A 413 18.15 5.99 4.27
C ALA A 413 19.56 6.48 4.57
N SER A 414 19.83 7.73 4.22
CA SER A 414 20.99 8.49 4.66
C SER A 414 20.57 9.54 5.68
N VAL A 415 21.34 9.66 6.77
CA VAL A 415 21.16 10.68 7.80
C VAL A 415 22.30 11.67 7.70
N TYR A 416 21.99 12.91 7.34
CA TYR A 416 22.96 14.00 7.19
C TYR A 416 22.30 15.36 7.40
N GLY A 417 23.13 16.37 7.72
CA GLY A 417 22.63 17.72 8.03
C GLY A 417 21.54 17.66 9.11
N ARG A 418 20.34 18.14 8.77
CA ARG A 418 19.14 18.04 9.63
C ARG A 418 17.99 17.33 8.93
N CYS A 419 18.29 16.23 8.23
CA CYS A 419 17.28 15.42 7.56
C CYS A 419 17.63 13.93 7.50
N ILE A 420 16.59 13.12 7.32
CA ILE A 420 16.66 11.75 6.84
C ILE A 420 16.22 11.77 5.38
N GLU A 421 17.01 11.17 4.50
CA GLU A 421 16.69 11.09 3.08
C GLU A 421 16.72 9.65 2.58
N VAL A 422 15.71 9.28 1.80
CA VAL A 422 15.62 8.04 1.04
C VAL A 422 15.52 8.40 -0.45
N SER A 423 16.18 7.65 -1.32
CA SER A 423 16.05 7.79 -2.77
C SER A 423 15.54 6.49 -3.39
N THR A 424 14.54 6.55 -4.26
CA THR A 424 14.06 5.38 -5.00
C THR A 424 13.77 5.73 -6.46
N SER A 425 13.88 4.75 -7.35
CA SER A 425 13.46 4.87 -8.75
C SER A 425 12.00 4.48 -8.99
N SER A 426 11.34 3.88 -7.99
CA SER A 426 9.92 3.51 -8.06
C SER A 426 9.04 4.64 -7.54
N ASP A 427 8.22 5.19 -8.44
CA ASP A 427 7.17 6.18 -8.10
C ASP A 427 6.15 5.59 -7.12
N ASP A 428 5.81 4.30 -7.26
CA ASP A 428 4.83 3.63 -6.41
C ASP A 428 5.35 3.46 -4.97
N VAL A 429 6.61 3.02 -4.81
CA VAL A 429 7.26 2.94 -3.49
C VAL A 429 7.34 4.33 -2.87
N ALA A 430 7.77 5.34 -3.64
CA ALA A 430 7.88 6.71 -3.13
C ALA A 430 6.54 7.24 -2.61
N ASN A 431 5.46 7.10 -3.38
CA ASN A 431 4.13 7.54 -2.98
C ASN A 431 3.61 6.77 -1.76
N LYS A 432 3.72 5.44 -1.75
CA LYS A 432 3.27 4.60 -0.63
C LYS A 432 4.03 4.89 0.66
N LEU A 433 5.34 5.16 0.59
CA LEU A 433 6.11 5.59 1.77
C LEU A 433 5.58 6.89 2.38
N LEU A 434 5.11 7.85 1.56
CA LEU A 434 4.50 9.07 2.10
C LEU A 434 3.23 8.76 2.91
N TYR A 435 2.39 7.84 2.43
CA TYR A 435 1.21 7.39 3.17
C TYR A 435 1.61 6.67 4.46
N LEU A 436 2.58 5.76 4.42
CA LEU A 436 3.01 5.03 5.61
C LEU A 436 3.62 5.96 6.68
N LEU A 437 4.47 6.90 6.28
CA LEU A 437 5.03 7.90 7.19
C LEU A 437 3.96 8.80 7.80
N LEU A 438 2.97 9.21 6.98
CA LEU A 438 1.87 10.03 7.43
C LEU A 438 1.04 9.34 8.53
N ARG A 439 0.91 8.00 8.51
CA ARG A 439 0.24 7.23 9.56
C ARG A 439 0.88 7.46 10.95
N PHE A 440 2.21 7.61 11.00
CA PHE A 440 2.93 7.95 12.24
C PHE A 440 2.96 9.46 12.55
N GLY A 441 2.28 10.26 11.74
CA GLY A 441 2.27 11.71 11.84
C GLY A 441 3.52 12.37 11.26
N ILE A 442 4.19 11.73 10.31
CA ILE A 442 5.43 12.23 9.72
C ILE A 442 5.14 12.73 8.30
N VAL A 443 5.14 14.05 8.13
CA VAL A 443 4.91 14.68 6.83
C VAL A 443 6.25 14.84 6.11
N ALA A 444 6.59 13.87 5.27
CA ALA A 444 7.78 13.93 4.43
C ALA A 444 7.56 14.79 3.16
N ARG A 445 8.68 15.27 2.59
CA ARG A 445 8.74 15.96 1.29
C ARG A 445 9.18 15.02 0.18
N LEU A 446 8.61 15.17 -1.00
CA LEU A 446 8.95 14.42 -2.20
C LEU A 446 9.60 15.37 -3.23
N LYS A 447 10.82 15.05 -3.66
CA LYS A 447 11.48 15.77 -4.77
C LYS A 447 11.84 14.80 -5.88
N ALA A 448 11.53 15.15 -7.12
CA ALA A 448 11.98 14.40 -8.28
C ALA A 448 13.34 14.95 -8.77
N LYS A 449 14.29 14.06 -9.10
CA LYS A 449 15.57 14.41 -9.72
C LYS A 449 15.78 13.53 -10.96
N LYS A 450 16.31 14.09 -12.04
CA LYS A 450 16.78 13.31 -13.21
C LYS A 450 18.30 13.13 -13.09
N ILE A 451 18.78 11.90 -13.24
CA ILE A 451 20.21 11.55 -13.26
C ILE A 451 20.42 10.60 -14.43
N GLY A 452 21.25 10.98 -15.41
CA GLY A 452 21.52 10.17 -16.59
C GLY A 452 20.24 9.75 -17.34
N GLY A 453 19.30 10.69 -17.54
CA GLY A 453 18.00 10.44 -18.17
C GLY A 453 16.98 9.68 -17.31
N LYS A 454 17.38 9.09 -16.17
CA LYS A 454 16.48 8.34 -15.28
C LYS A 454 15.93 9.22 -14.18
N LYS A 455 14.63 9.09 -13.90
CA LYS A 455 13.94 9.81 -12.82
C LYS A 455 14.09 9.05 -11.50
N TYR A 456 14.47 9.78 -10.45
CA TYR A 456 14.54 9.31 -9.07
C TYR A 456 13.69 10.21 -8.17
N PHE A 457 13.17 9.63 -7.11
CA PHE A 457 12.33 10.26 -6.11
C PHE A 457 13.06 10.28 -4.79
N ARG A 458 13.28 11.48 -4.24
CA ARG A 458 13.89 11.72 -2.94
C ARG A 458 12.78 12.01 -1.93
N ILE A 459 12.65 11.14 -0.94
CA ILE A 459 11.77 11.34 0.21
C ILE A 459 12.62 11.92 1.35
N ILE A 460 12.25 13.10 1.82
CA ILE A 460 13.03 13.86 2.80
C ILE A 460 12.17 14.10 4.04
N ILE A 461 12.60 13.56 5.18
CA ILE A 461 12.06 13.86 6.50
C ILE A 461 12.97 14.92 7.11
N SER A 462 12.40 16.07 7.44
CA SER A 462 13.14 17.22 7.95
C SER A 462 12.24 18.05 8.85
N GLY A 463 12.83 18.88 9.70
CA GLY A 463 12.12 19.60 10.74
C GLY A 463 12.12 18.83 12.06
N GLY A 464 12.33 19.55 13.17
CA GLY A 464 12.62 18.94 14.46
C GLY A 464 11.50 18.03 14.96
N GLU A 465 10.24 18.43 14.77
CA GLU A 465 9.08 17.62 15.15
C GLU A 465 9.04 16.27 14.41
N PHE A 466 9.14 16.27 13.08
CA PHE A 466 9.07 15.05 12.28
C PHE A 466 10.26 14.12 12.50
N LEU A 467 11.44 14.67 12.75
CA LEU A 467 12.63 13.88 13.10
C LEU A 467 12.50 13.24 14.49
N ARG A 468 11.95 13.97 15.47
CA ARG A 468 11.63 13.40 16.79
C ARG A 468 10.57 12.30 16.69
N ARG A 469 9.47 12.55 15.96
CA ARG A 469 8.45 11.51 15.69
C ARG A 469 9.05 10.28 15.00
N PHE A 470 9.95 10.45 14.03
CA PHE A 470 10.64 9.32 13.41
C PHE A 470 11.50 8.57 14.44
N LYS A 471 12.32 9.28 15.22
CA LYS A 471 13.16 8.70 16.27
C LYS A 471 12.35 7.89 17.29
N ASP A 472 11.23 8.44 17.74
CA ASP A 472 10.43 7.87 18.84
C ASP A 472 9.50 6.75 18.36
N LYS A 473 8.93 6.86 17.16
CA LYS A 473 7.94 5.91 16.65
C LYS A 473 8.49 4.83 15.72
N ILE A 474 9.59 5.08 15.00
CA ILE A 474 10.15 4.17 13.99
C ILE A 474 11.60 3.79 14.35
N GLY A 475 12.47 4.79 14.45
CA GLY A 475 13.89 4.64 14.76
C GLY A 475 14.70 3.97 13.65
N PHE A 476 15.95 3.64 13.98
CA PHE A 476 16.85 2.84 13.15
C PHE A 476 17.30 1.60 13.93
N GLY A 477 17.50 0.49 13.23
CA GLY A 477 18.23 -0.67 13.73
C GLY A 477 19.74 -0.48 13.59
N ASP A 478 20.20 0.27 12.59
CA ASP A 478 21.61 0.65 12.46
C ASP A 478 22.00 1.66 13.54
N VAL A 479 22.94 1.26 14.40
CA VAL A 479 23.41 2.05 15.55
C VAL A 479 23.97 3.41 15.12
N LYS A 480 24.75 3.45 14.04
CA LYS A 480 25.39 4.69 13.55
C LYS A 480 24.35 5.67 13.02
N LYS A 481 23.33 5.19 12.31
CA LYS A 481 22.20 6.02 11.85
C LYS A 481 21.38 6.54 13.04
N MET A 482 21.13 5.69 14.04
CA MET A 482 20.39 6.08 15.24
C MET A 482 21.13 7.15 16.06
N GLU A 483 22.44 7.03 16.24
CA GLU A 483 23.26 8.05 16.92
C GLU A 483 23.25 9.39 16.20
N LYS A 484 23.40 9.39 14.87
CA LYS A 484 23.29 10.60 14.05
C LYS A 484 21.92 11.26 14.24
N LEU A 485 20.84 10.48 14.22
CA LEU A 485 19.48 10.99 14.42
C LEU A 485 19.30 11.60 15.83
N LYS A 486 19.81 10.93 16.88
CA LYS A 486 19.77 11.45 18.26
C LYS A 486 20.47 12.80 18.37
N LYS A 487 21.67 12.94 17.79
CA LYS A 487 22.42 14.21 17.76
C LYS A 487 21.61 15.33 17.10
N ILE A 488 20.98 15.07 15.96
CA ILE A 488 20.14 16.06 15.25
C ILE A 488 18.92 16.49 16.07
N CYS A 489 18.31 15.57 16.81
CA CYS A 489 17.10 15.82 17.60
C CYS A 489 17.36 16.68 18.85
N ASN A 490 18.58 16.64 19.40
CA ASN A 490 18.95 17.40 20.61
C ASN A 490 19.20 18.88 20.32
N SER A 491 19.50 19.24 19.08
CA SER A 491 19.72 20.64 18.70
C SER A 491 18.40 21.42 18.61
N LYS A 492 18.35 22.67 19.11
CA LYS A 492 17.22 23.58 18.95
C LYS A 492 16.76 23.62 17.49
N SER A 493 15.44 23.58 17.27
CA SER A 493 14.83 23.54 15.95
C SER A 493 13.77 24.64 15.85
N SER A 494 13.96 25.59 14.95
CA SER A 494 12.89 26.46 14.45
C SER A 494 12.50 25.95 13.06
N THR A 495 11.20 25.74 12.82
CA THR A 495 10.72 25.30 11.51
C THR A 495 9.57 26.18 11.04
N ASN A 496 9.79 26.96 9.99
CA ASN A 496 8.76 27.77 9.32
C ASN A 496 7.89 26.92 8.37
N VAL A 497 7.49 25.71 8.79
CA VAL A 497 6.80 24.74 7.92
C VAL A 497 5.35 24.50 8.37
N ASP A 498 5.11 24.60 9.68
CA ASP A 498 3.80 24.43 10.31
C ASP A 498 3.31 25.77 10.86
N VAL A 499 2.99 26.67 9.94
CA VAL A 499 2.52 28.03 10.24
C VAL A 499 1.01 28.11 10.05
N VAL A 500 0.33 28.88 10.89
CA VAL A 500 -1.05 29.30 10.60
C VAL A 500 -0.97 30.56 9.73
N PRO A 501 -1.36 30.48 8.44
CA PRO A 501 -1.29 31.63 7.54
C PRO A 501 -2.18 32.75 8.05
N GLU A 502 -1.77 34.00 7.80
CA GLU A 502 -2.58 35.21 8.05
C GLU A 502 -2.97 35.40 9.53
N ILE A 503 -2.42 34.62 10.47
CA ILE A 503 -2.77 34.73 11.89
C ILE A 503 -2.32 36.06 12.52
N SER A 504 -1.30 36.69 11.95
CA SER A 504 -0.80 38.00 12.41
C SER A 504 -1.82 39.12 12.25
N THR A 505 -2.79 39.02 11.35
CA THR A 505 -3.87 40.03 11.22
C THR A 505 -4.97 39.84 12.26
N LEU A 506 -5.05 38.65 12.87
CA LEU A 506 -6.02 38.29 13.91
C LEU A 506 -5.45 38.45 15.32
N LEU A 507 -4.15 38.27 15.48
CA LEU A 507 -3.42 38.55 16.71
C LEU A 507 -3.11 40.05 16.74
N LYS A 508 -4.10 40.87 17.11
CA LYS A 508 -3.78 42.24 17.56
C LYS A 508 -2.86 42.13 18.78
N ALA A 509 -1.69 42.77 18.70
CA ALA A 509 -0.80 42.97 19.84
C ALA A 509 -1.44 43.90 20.86
#